data_AF-A0AAV9UHJ3-F1
#
_entry.id   AF-A0AAV9UHJ3-F1
#
_cell.length_a   1.000
_cell.length_b   1.000
_cell.length_c   1.000
_cell.angle_alpha   90.00
_cell.angle_beta   90.00
_cell.angle_gamma   90.00
#
_symmetry.space_group_name_H-M   'P 1'
#
loop_
_entity.id
_entity.type
_entity.pdbx_description
1 polymer ?
#
loop_
_entity_poly.entity_id
_entity_poly.type
_entity_poly.pdbx_seq_one_letter_code
_entity_poly.pdbx_strand_id
1 'polypeptide(L)'
;MLRRTIRRQYTPLLRRQCSPQLRCIATSQAQQANEAPTGLNRTSHAITQPKSQGASQAMLYATGLKEADMDKAQVGISSVWYSGNPCNMHLLDLNHKVKQGVEQAGLVGYQFNTIGVSDAISMGTSGMRYSLQSRDLIADSIETVMGGQWYDANISIPGCDKNMPGVLMV
;
A
#
# COMPACT_ATOMS: atom_id res chain seq x y z
N MET A 1 14.73 65.24 -40.69
CA MET A 1 16.08 65.54 -41.23
C MET A 1 17.08 64.65 -40.49
N LEU A 2 17.61 63.63 -41.18
CA LEU A 2 18.46 62.57 -40.65
C LEU A 2 19.80 63.10 -40.08
N ARG A 3 20.25 62.56 -38.94
CA ARG A 3 21.67 62.53 -38.58
C ARG A 3 22.21 61.09 -38.64
N ARG A 4 23.13 60.88 -39.59
CA ARG A 4 24.20 59.86 -39.58
C ARG A 4 25.09 60.13 -38.32
N THR A 5 25.89 59.24 -37.72
CA THR A 5 26.99 58.45 -38.32
C THR A 5 27.61 57.50 -37.25
N ILE A 6 27.67 56.19 -37.55
CA ILE A 6 28.78 55.22 -37.44
C ILE A 6 29.49 54.86 -36.09
N ARG A 7 29.30 53.57 -35.75
CA ARG A 7 30.16 52.49 -35.21
C ARG A 7 31.21 52.73 -34.10
N ARG A 8 31.14 51.87 -33.08
CA ARG A 8 32.31 51.22 -32.47
C ARG A 8 31.99 49.76 -32.13
N GLN A 9 32.85 48.86 -32.61
CA GLN A 9 32.93 47.45 -32.22
C GLN A 9 33.25 47.35 -30.71
N TYR A 10 32.89 46.26 -30.02
CA TYR A 10 33.77 45.49 -29.11
C TYR A 10 33.02 44.34 -28.39
N THR A 11 33.58 43.14 -28.60
CA THR A 11 33.65 41.91 -27.77
C THR A 11 32.44 41.37 -26.99
N PRO A 12 32.09 40.07 -27.14
CA PRO A 12 31.10 39.41 -26.31
C PRO A 12 31.68 39.19 -24.90
N LEU A 13 30.93 39.66 -23.89
CA LEU A 13 31.21 39.38 -22.48
C LEU A 13 31.20 37.87 -22.23
N LEU A 14 32.35 37.37 -21.79
CA LEU A 14 32.59 36.00 -21.35
C LEU A 14 31.46 35.49 -20.46
N ARG A 15 30.88 34.33 -20.84
CA ARG A 15 30.03 33.49 -20.01
C ARG A 15 30.71 33.29 -18.66
N ARG A 16 30.17 33.87 -17.59
CA ARG A 16 30.51 33.50 -16.21
C ARG A 16 30.14 32.03 -16.01
N GLN A 17 31.17 31.19 -15.99
CA GLN A 17 31.10 29.81 -15.51
C GLN A 17 30.64 29.85 -14.04
N CYS A 18 29.49 29.25 -13.76
CA CYS A 18 29.02 29.03 -12.39
C CYS A 18 29.95 27.98 -11.76
N SER A 19 30.69 28.35 -10.71
CA SER A 19 31.57 27.43 -9.99
C SER A 19 30.73 26.46 -9.13
N PRO A 20 31.03 25.15 -9.12
CA PRO A 20 30.25 24.15 -8.40
C PRO A 20 30.75 24.05 -6.96
N GLN A 21 30.30 24.95 -6.07
CA GLN A 21 30.78 24.94 -4.68
C GLN A 21 29.76 25.39 -3.63
N LEU A 22 28.47 25.13 -3.86
CA LEU A 22 27.53 24.91 -2.76
C LEU A 22 27.27 23.40 -2.62
N ARG A 23 28.22 22.73 -1.96
CA ARG A 23 28.02 21.40 -1.39
C ARG A 23 27.11 21.54 -0.18
N CYS A 24 25.85 21.11 -0.31
CA CYS A 24 25.02 20.80 0.84
C CYS A 24 25.75 19.77 1.72
N ILE A 25 25.80 20.07 3.01
CA ILE A 25 26.47 19.28 4.04
C ILE A 25 25.63 18.02 4.31
N ALA A 26 26.23 16.87 4.00
CA ALA A 26 26.07 15.54 4.60
C ALA A 26 24.70 15.13 5.19
N THR A 27 24.02 14.22 4.49
CA THR A 27 23.71 12.91 5.11
C THR A 27 24.55 11.86 4.41
N SER A 28 25.49 11.28 5.15
CA SER A 28 26.35 10.18 4.72
C SER A 28 25.63 8.82 4.76
N GLN A 29 24.34 8.79 4.40
CA GLN A 29 23.73 7.57 3.90
C GLN A 29 23.97 7.61 2.40
N ALA A 30 25.22 7.55 1.93
CA ALA A 30 25.78 6.26 1.53
C ALA A 30 24.66 5.40 0.96
N GLN A 31 24.53 5.44 -0.36
CA GLN A 31 23.79 4.47 -1.14
C GLN A 31 24.15 3.07 -0.62
N GLN A 32 23.38 2.56 0.33
CA GLN A 32 23.21 1.14 0.49
C GLN A 32 22.34 0.76 -0.70
N ALA A 33 22.99 0.32 -1.77
CA ALA A 33 22.31 -0.42 -2.81
C ALA A 33 21.62 -1.58 -2.08
N ASN A 34 20.30 -1.48 -1.90
CA ASN A 34 19.49 -2.56 -1.36
C ASN A 34 19.70 -3.76 -2.27
N GLU A 35 20.43 -4.76 -1.80
CA GLU A 35 20.27 -6.11 -2.31
C GLU A 35 18.77 -6.41 -2.27
N ALA A 36 18.21 -6.84 -3.41
CA ALA A 36 16.82 -7.22 -3.45
C ALA A 36 16.59 -8.33 -2.40
N PRO A 37 15.58 -8.21 -1.53
CA PRO A 37 15.35 -9.18 -0.47
C PRO A 37 15.22 -10.58 -1.07
N THR A 38 16.05 -11.51 -0.58
CA THR A 38 16.16 -12.89 -1.08
C THR A 38 15.08 -13.82 -0.50
N GLY A 39 14.23 -13.30 0.41
CA GLY A 39 13.14 -14.02 1.06
C GLY A 39 11.75 -13.83 0.42
N LEU A 40 10.76 -14.55 0.95
CA LEU A 40 9.35 -14.39 0.56
C LEU A 40 8.74 -13.07 1.06
N ASN A 41 9.33 -12.48 2.10
CA ASN A 41 8.89 -11.24 2.76
C ASN A 41 9.39 -9.97 2.04
N ARG A 42 9.16 -9.86 0.73
CA ARG A 42 9.71 -8.76 -0.10
C ARG A 42 9.26 -7.37 0.35
N THR A 43 8.03 -7.26 0.81
CA THR A 43 7.40 -6.00 1.23
C THR A 43 7.56 -5.82 2.73
N SER A 44 7.20 -6.84 3.52
CA SER A 44 7.19 -6.73 4.99
C SER A 44 8.58 -6.63 5.60
N HIS A 45 9.63 -7.08 4.89
CA HIS A 45 11.03 -6.82 5.26
C HIS A 45 11.27 -5.34 5.58
N ALA A 46 10.60 -4.41 4.89
CA ALA A 46 10.77 -2.97 5.11
C ALA A 46 10.50 -2.55 6.56
N ILE A 47 9.62 -3.26 7.26
CA ILE A 47 9.25 -2.97 8.66
C ILE A 47 9.76 -4.02 9.65
N THR A 48 10.11 -5.24 9.20
CA THR A 48 10.57 -6.31 10.11
C THR A 48 12.08 -6.34 10.31
N GLN A 49 12.90 -5.93 9.34
CA GLN A 49 14.36 -6.13 9.40
C GLN A 49 15.18 -4.91 9.83
N PRO A 50 14.94 -3.68 9.31
CA PRO A 50 15.79 -2.54 9.64
C PRO A 50 15.70 -2.17 11.12
N LYS A 51 16.85 -1.97 11.78
CA LYS A 51 16.89 -1.49 13.18
C LYS A 51 16.25 -0.12 13.38
N SER A 52 16.16 0.68 12.31
CA SER A 52 15.44 1.96 12.32
C SER A 52 13.92 1.80 12.48
N GLN A 53 13.38 0.61 12.22
CA GLN A 53 11.95 0.29 12.30
C GLN A 53 11.58 -0.40 13.62
N GLY A 54 12.31 -0.09 14.71
CA GLY A 54 12.05 -0.67 16.03
C GLY A 54 10.65 -0.40 16.59
N ALA A 55 10.04 0.74 16.25
CA ALA A 55 8.66 1.03 16.64
C ALA A 55 7.65 0.11 15.94
N SER A 56 7.84 -0.15 14.65
CA SER A 56 7.03 -1.08 13.86
C SER A 56 7.16 -2.50 14.42
N GLN A 57 8.39 -2.94 14.70
CA GLN A 57 8.67 -4.24 15.32
C GLN A 57 7.99 -4.37 16.70
N ALA A 58 8.03 -3.33 17.54
CA ALA A 58 7.36 -3.35 18.84
C ALA A 58 5.83 -3.56 18.72
N MET A 59 5.20 -2.92 17.73
CA MET A 59 3.77 -3.13 17.46
C MET A 59 3.48 -4.53 16.93
N LEU A 60 4.35 -5.08 16.07
CA LEU A 60 4.25 -6.46 15.59
C LEU A 60 4.41 -7.48 16.74
N TYR A 61 5.30 -7.25 17.69
CA TYR A 61 5.36 -8.08 18.90
C TYR A 61 4.06 -7.99 19.71
N ALA A 62 3.46 -6.80 19.81
CA ALA A 62 2.20 -6.61 20.52
C ALA A 62 0.99 -7.32 19.88
N THR A 63 1.04 -7.60 18.57
CA THR A 63 0.03 -8.44 17.90
C THR A 63 0.24 -9.94 18.12
N GLY A 64 1.34 -10.34 18.76
CA GLY A 64 1.65 -11.72 19.13
C GLY A 64 2.72 -12.40 18.27
N LEU A 65 3.40 -11.68 17.38
CA LEU A 65 4.52 -12.23 16.62
C LEU A 65 5.70 -12.53 17.54
N LYS A 66 6.48 -13.53 17.16
CA LYS A 66 7.78 -13.84 17.78
C LYS A 66 8.91 -13.41 16.84
N GLU A 67 10.13 -13.39 17.36
CA GLU A 67 11.31 -13.04 16.58
C GLU A 67 11.45 -13.93 15.33
N ALA A 68 11.20 -15.23 15.46
CA ALA A 68 11.20 -16.18 14.34
C ALA A 68 10.11 -15.93 13.28
N ASP A 69 9.08 -15.15 13.59
CA ASP A 69 8.02 -14.81 12.65
C ASP A 69 8.34 -13.54 11.83
N MET A 70 9.34 -12.75 12.23
CA MET A 70 9.72 -11.51 11.54
C MET A 70 10.30 -11.76 10.13
N ASP A 71 10.78 -12.98 9.88
CA ASP A 71 11.34 -13.41 8.60
C ASP A 71 10.29 -14.04 7.68
N LYS A 72 9.07 -14.30 8.19
CA LYS A 72 7.98 -14.88 7.42
C LYS A 72 7.27 -13.81 6.60
N ALA A 73 6.73 -14.21 5.45
CA ALA A 73 5.87 -13.31 4.68
C ALA A 73 4.54 -13.09 5.43
N GLN A 74 4.09 -11.85 5.42
CA GLN A 74 2.84 -11.41 6.04
C GLN A 74 1.74 -11.34 4.98
N VAL A 75 0.65 -12.05 5.22
CA VAL A 75 -0.48 -12.15 4.30
C VAL A 75 -1.67 -11.41 4.88
N GLY A 76 -2.13 -10.38 4.19
CA GLY A 76 -3.38 -9.71 4.47
C GLY A 76 -4.57 -10.58 4.02
N ILE A 77 -5.56 -10.77 4.89
CA ILE A 77 -6.76 -11.55 4.61
C ILE A 77 -7.96 -10.61 4.70
N SER A 78 -8.43 -10.14 3.54
CA SER A 78 -9.44 -9.11 3.41
C SER A 78 -10.83 -9.72 3.17
N SER A 79 -11.65 -9.80 4.22
CA SER A 79 -13.06 -10.18 4.05
C SER A 79 -13.97 -8.98 3.79
N VAL A 80 -15.12 -9.25 3.20
CA VAL A 80 -16.20 -8.26 3.02
C VAL A 80 -17.39 -8.66 3.90
N TRP A 81 -17.12 -9.01 5.16
CA TRP A 81 -18.15 -9.49 6.09
C TRP A 81 -18.99 -8.34 6.64
N TYR A 82 -20.29 -8.58 6.70
CA TYR A 82 -21.26 -7.84 7.50
C TYR A 82 -22.53 -8.68 7.66
N SER A 83 -23.23 -8.53 8.78
CA SER A 83 -24.38 -9.40 9.14
C SER A 83 -25.68 -9.06 8.39
N GLY A 84 -25.77 -7.88 7.77
CA GLY A 84 -26.98 -7.38 7.11
C GLY A 84 -27.25 -7.93 5.70
N ASN A 85 -26.47 -8.88 5.20
CA ASN A 85 -26.67 -9.48 3.87
C ASN A 85 -26.35 -10.98 3.90
N PRO A 86 -27.24 -11.87 3.42
CA PRO A 86 -26.97 -13.31 3.35
C PRO A 86 -25.71 -13.66 2.53
N CYS A 87 -25.37 -12.88 1.50
CA CYS A 87 -24.12 -13.07 0.75
C CYS A 87 -22.86 -12.93 1.62
N ASN A 88 -22.90 -12.13 2.69
CA ASN A 88 -21.72 -11.66 3.39
C ASN A 88 -21.63 -12.13 4.85
N MET A 89 -22.76 -12.53 5.45
CA MET A 89 -22.82 -12.88 6.88
C MET A 89 -21.93 -14.06 7.30
N HIS A 90 -21.60 -14.95 6.37
CA HIS A 90 -20.81 -16.16 6.61
C HIS A 90 -19.31 -15.99 6.29
N LEU A 91 -18.90 -14.81 5.77
CA LEU A 91 -17.53 -14.59 5.31
C LEU A 91 -16.52 -14.49 6.47
N LEU A 92 -16.96 -14.18 7.69
CA LEU A 92 -16.08 -14.17 8.86
C LEU A 92 -15.59 -15.58 9.20
N ASP A 93 -16.47 -16.58 9.13
CA ASP A 93 -16.11 -17.99 9.36
C ASP A 93 -15.12 -18.49 8.30
N LEU A 94 -15.31 -18.07 7.04
CA LEU A 94 -14.35 -18.35 5.96
C LEU A 94 -13.02 -17.65 6.23
N ASN A 95 -13.03 -16.40 6.68
CA ASN A 95 -11.82 -15.66 7.03
C ASN A 95 -11.00 -16.40 8.10
N HIS A 96 -11.64 -16.92 9.15
CA HIS A 96 -10.96 -17.73 10.16
C HIS A 96 -10.32 -19.00 9.59
N LYS A 97 -10.98 -19.69 8.66
CA LYS A 97 -10.41 -20.88 7.99
C LYS A 97 -9.24 -20.53 7.09
N VAL A 98 -9.32 -19.42 6.36
CA VAL A 98 -8.21 -18.95 5.51
C VAL A 98 -6.99 -18.61 6.38
N LYS A 99 -7.18 -17.93 7.51
CA LYS A 99 -6.09 -17.64 8.45
C LYS A 99 -5.39 -18.93 8.92
N GLN A 100 -6.16 -19.94 9.31
CA GLN A 100 -5.60 -21.24 9.70
C GLN A 100 -4.76 -21.86 8.57
N GLY A 101 -5.22 -21.79 7.32
CA GLY A 101 -4.46 -22.29 6.17
C GLY A 101 -3.15 -21.52 5.92
N VAL A 102 -3.18 -20.20 6.07
CA VAL A 102 -1.98 -19.35 5.95
C VAL A 102 -0.94 -19.69 7.03
N GLU A 103 -1.39 -19.84 8.28
CA GLU A 103 -0.51 -20.20 9.40
C GLU A 103 0.07 -21.61 9.24
N GLN A 104 -0.73 -22.57 8.74
CA GLN A 104 -0.27 -23.93 8.42
C GLN A 104 0.77 -23.95 7.29
N ALA A 105 0.71 -23.00 6.35
CA ALA A 105 1.72 -22.83 5.31
C ALA A 105 3.03 -22.19 5.82
N GLY A 106 3.13 -21.89 7.13
CA GLY A 106 4.31 -21.29 7.74
C GLY A 106 4.42 -19.78 7.52
N LEU A 107 3.32 -19.11 7.16
CA LEU A 107 3.23 -17.67 6.94
C LEU A 107 2.49 -16.98 8.10
N VAL A 108 2.51 -15.65 8.14
CA VAL A 108 1.75 -14.87 9.14
C VAL A 108 0.46 -14.35 8.50
N GLY A 109 -0.70 -14.66 9.08
CA GLY A 109 -2.00 -14.21 8.58
C GLY A 109 -2.60 -13.05 9.39
N TYR A 110 -2.78 -11.90 8.75
CA TYR A 110 -3.46 -10.74 9.34
C TYR A 110 -4.83 -10.52 8.72
N GLN A 111 -5.87 -10.74 9.51
CA GLN A 111 -7.26 -10.58 9.07
C GLN A 111 -7.68 -9.12 9.21
N PHE A 112 -8.30 -8.59 8.16
CA PHE A 112 -9.00 -7.33 8.19
C PHE A 112 -10.26 -7.40 7.33
N ASN A 113 -11.10 -6.37 7.44
CA ASN A 113 -12.40 -6.36 6.80
C ASN A 113 -12.65 -5.02 6.11
N THR A 114 -13.31 -5.05 4.95
CA THR A 114 -13.77 -3.86 4.24
C THR A 114 -15.30 -3.80 4.19
N ILE A 115 -15.84 -2.67 3.75
CA ILE A 115 -17.27 -2.40 3.68
C ILE A 115 -17.92 -3.15 2.53
N GLY A 116 -19.25 -3.26 2.57
CA GLY A 116 -20.06 -3.74 1.46
C GLY A 116 -21.50 -3.27 1.61
N VAL A 117 -22.24 -3.31 0.51
CA VAL A 117 -23.66 -2.97 0.46
C VAL A 117 -24.45 -4.07 -0.24
N SER A 118 -25.73 -4.22 0.11
CA SER A 118 -26.62 -5.19 -0.52
C SER A 118 -27.46 -4.51 -1.59
N ASP A 119 -27.23 -4.88 -2.85
CA ASP A 119 -28.03 -4.39 -3.96
C ASP A 119 -29.49 -4.81 -3.76
N ALA A 120 -29.75 -6.08 -3.42
CA ALA A 120 -31.11 -6.61 -3.20
C ALA A 120 -31.93 -5.81 -2.17
N ILE A 121 -31.29 -5.31 -1.10
CA ILE A 121 -31.98 -4.48 -0.09
C ILE A 121 -32.20 -3.05 -0.59
N SER A 122 -31.24 -2.50 -1.35
CA SER A 122 -31.27 -1.10 -1.78
C SER A 122 -31.99 -0.86 -3.12
N MET A 123 -32.31 -1.92 -3.88
CA MET A 123 -33.06 -1.87 -5.13
C MET A 123 -34.35 -1.04 -5.00
N GLY A 124 -34.57 -0.12 -5.94
CA GLY A 124 -35.77 0.72 -5.98
C GLY A 124 -35.78 1.90 -5.00
N THR A 125 -34.70 2.11 -4.24
CA THR A 125 -34.59 3.23 -3.27
C THR A 125 -33.46 4.20 -3.65
N SER A 126 -33.38 5.32 -2.94
CA SER A 126 -32.24 6.25 -3.05
C SER A 126 -30.89 5.62 -2.65
N GLY A 127 -30.92 4.52 -1.91
CA GLY A 127 -29.73 3.78 -1.48
C GLY A 127 -28.94 3.16 -2.64
N MET A 128 -29.59 2.85 -3.77
CA MET A 128 -28.92 2.25 -4.93
C MET A 128 -27.80 3.14 -5.51
N ARG A 129 -27.84 4.45 -5.23
CA ARG A 129 -26.77 5.39 -5.59
C ARG A 129 -25.42 5.05 -4.96
N TYR A 130 -25.42 4.30 -3.86
CA TYR A 130 -24.22 3.87 -3.16
C TYR A 130 -23.74 2.47 -3.57
N SER A 131 -24.46 1.76 -4.47
CA SER A 131 -24.04 0.42 -4.91
C SER A 131 -22.74 0.47 -5.72
N LEU A 132 -22.75 1.09 -6.91
CA LEU A 132 -21.64 0.97 -7.86
C LEU A 132 -20.32 1.53 -7.31
N GLN A 133 -20.37 2.71 -6.68
CA GLN A 133 -19.20 3.36 -6.07
C GLN A 133 -18.58 2.56 -4.91
N SER A 134 -19.33 1.62 -4.30
CA SER A 134 -18.76 0.78 -3.24
C SER A 134 -17.64 -0.13 -3.75
N ARG A 135 -17.63 -0.45 -5.05
CA ARG A 135 -16.54 -1.19 -5.70
C ARG A 135 -15.20 -0.45 -5.54
N ASP A 136 -15.18 0.82 -5.88
CA ASP A 136 -13.96 1.63 -5.87
C ASP A 136 -13.51 1.87 -4.42
N LEU A 137 -14.46 2.11 -3.51
CA LEU A 137 -14.16 2.19 -2.07
C LEU A 137 -13.57 0.89 -1.51
N ILE A 138 -14.03 -0.27 -1.96
CA ILE A 138 -13.48 -1.57 -1.54
C ILE A 138 -12.03 -1.70 -2.01
N ALA A 139 -11.75 -1.34 -3.27
CA ALA A 139 -10.40 -1.36 -3.83
C ALA A 139 -9.47 -0.44 -3.03
N ASP A 140 -9.87 0.83 -2.85
CA ASP A 140 -9.10 1.83 -2.11
C ASP A 140 -8.86 1.39 -0.66
N SER A 141 -9.84 0.76 -0.03
CA SER A 141 -9.71 0.26 1.35
C SER A 141 -8.67 -0.85 1.46
N ILE A 142 -8.65 -1.80 0.51
CA ILE A 142 -7.67 -2.89 0.51
C ILE A 142 -6.28 -2.36 0.17
N GLU A 143 -6.16 -1.50 -0.84
CA GLU A 143 -4.90 -0.85 -1.21
C GLU A 143 -4.31 -0.07 -0.04
N THR A 144 -5.15 0.69 0.69
CA THR A 144 -4.75 1.45 1.87
C THR A 144 -4.17 0.56 2.96
N VAL A 145 -4.82 -0.58 3.26
CA VAL A 145 -4.33 -1.50 4.29
C VAL A 145 -3.05 -2.20 3.83
N MET A 146 -3.02 -2.71 2.60
CA MET A 146 -1.86 -3.42 2.06
C MET A 146 -0.62 -2.52 1.99
N GLY A 147 -0.76 -1.31 1.46
CA GLY A 147 0.31 -0.32 1.38
C GLY A 147 0.69 0.26 2.74
N GLY A 148 -0.26 0.44 3.65
CA GLY A 148 -0.02 0.96 5.00
C GLY A 148 0.67 -0.02 5.94
N GLN A 149 0.36 -1.32 5.82
CA GLN A 149 0.85 -2.37 6.71
C GLN A 149 2.02 -3.18 6.14
N TRP A 150 2.44 -2.91 4.89
CA TRP A 150 3.54 -3.61 4.21
C TRP A 150 3.33 -5.13 4.08
N TYR A 151 2.09 -5.57 3.87
CA TYR A 151 1.82 -7.00 3.64
C TYR A 151 2.39 -7.47 2.29
N ASP A 152 2.88 -8.69 2.26
CA ASP A 152 3.54 -9.30 1.09
C ASP A 152 2.54 -9.86 0.08
N ALA A 153 1.37 -10.30 0.56
CA ALA A 153 0.32 -10.89 -0.27
C ALA A 153 -1.07 -10.59 0.31
N ASN A 154 -2.09 -10.66 -0.54
CA ASN A 154 -3.48 -10.47 -0.17
C ASN A 154 -4.32 -11.69 -0.55
N ILE A 155 -5.18 -12.14 0.36
CA ILE A 155 -6.24 -13.12 0.08
C ILE A 155 -7.58 -12.45 0.38
N SER A 156 -8.29 -12.08 -0.68
CA SER A 156 -9.62 -11.47 -0.57
C SER A 156 -10.72 -12.52 -0.52
N ILE A 157 -11.74 -12.27 0.31
CA ILE A 157 -12.94 -13.10 0.43
C ILE A 157 -14.17 -12.23 0.13
N PRO A 158 -14.50 -12.02 -1.16
CA PRO A 158 -15.71 -11.33 -1.58
C PRO A 158 -16.94 -12.27 -1.49
N GLY A 159 -18.14 -11.75 -1.73
CA GLY A 159 -19.36 -12.58 -1.71
C GLY A 159 -20.53 -12.16 -2.62
N CYS A 160 -20.62 -10.91 -3.08
CA CYS A 160 -21.83 -10.36 -3.70
C CYS A 160 -21.45 -9.24 -4.70
N ASP A 161 -21.91 -9.35 -5.94
CA ASP A 161 -21.76 -8.37 -7.05
C ASP A 161 -20.53 -7.44 -6.97
N LYS A 162 -20.68 -6.23 -6.40
CA LYS A 162 -19.67 -5.15 -6.46
C LYS A 162 -18.38 -5.45 -5.71
N ASN A 163 -18.40 -6.35 -4.74
CA ASN A 163 -17.19 -6.69 -4.01
C ASN A 163 -16.22 -7.55 -4.84
N MET A 164 -16.70 -8.43 -5.72
CA MET A 164 -15.81 -9.28 -6.54
C MET A 164 -14.90 -8.47 -7.47
N PRO A 165 -15.39 -7.51 -8.28
CA PRO A 165 -14.49 -6.68 -9.08
C PRO A 165 -13.67 -5.73 -8.21
N GLY A 166 -14.19 -5.23 -7.09
CA GLY A 166 -13.45 -4.32 -6.20
C GLY A 166 -12.18 -4.97 -5.62
N VAL A 167 -12.27 -6.24 -5.22
CA VAL A 167 -11.09 -6.96 -4.71
C VAL A 167 -10.09 -7.39 -5.78
N LEU A 168 -10.49 -7.44 -7.05
CA LEU A 168 -9.63 -7.82 -8.18
C LEU A 168 -8.88 -6.63 -8.79
N MET A 169 -9.28 -5.40 -8.46
CA MET A 169 -8.60 -4.19 -8.91
C MET A 169 -7.24 -3.99 -8.21
N VAL A 170 -6.96 -4.72 -7.13
CA VAL A 170 -5.82 -4.57 -6.23
C VAL A 170 -4.90 -5.78 -6.27
#